data_AF-A0AAW4BFM7-F1
#
_entry.id   AF-A0AAW4BFM7-F1
#
_cell.length_a   1.000
_cell.length_b   1.000
_cell.length_c   1.000
_cell.angle_alpha   90.00
_cell.angle_beta   90.00
_cell.angle_gamma   90.00
#
_symmetry.space_group_name_H-M   'P 1'
#
loop_
_entity.id
_entity.type
_entity.pdbx_description
1 polymer ?
#
loop_
_entity_poly.entity_id
_entity_poly.type
_entity_poly.pdbx_seq_one_letter_code
_entity_poly.pdbx_strand_id
1 'polypeptide(L)'
;MTSKYRHSQITSINQTQTRLLICKEFTPICGVEPSTPRIDGTLELENLFSNLAIESTSKFSYVFSDGVDGYYQGHTYGFSSSGNYRHSQGWYLGQFASFVNGNINDKTQASKARLMPFGIEHHYVGTSSVECLSLLQGQRLACLTITSESKQSLAILPELNILVNASKPECIDDVLIYEVNDANSVSEEPRFIAISANQSVIAKEMATDECATTSKLMGLSDSNVKLMISSTESTQKLVIYLYFESTKTEAIKGAQLAAQNHANIIFQNNLYRFLTRNYLWTNDLEYNRAVMWSRLASRTFVNQEFGSGIWAGLPWFKDCWGRDTFIALSGTSLINGQFPESRAIIENFASMQMQDHTSVNYGRIPNRVTSKTDIIYNTTDGTPWMIREVMEYINYSGDIAFAKDIYPIVKR
;
A
#
# COMPACT_ATOMS: atom_id res chain seq x y z
N MET A 1 -7.99 -26.32 -23.21
CA MET A 1 -7.83 -27.77 -23.03
C MET A 1 -6.34 -28.11 -23.06
N THR A 2 -5.93 -28.99 -22.12
CA THR A 2 -4.65 -29.73 -21.99
C THR A 2 -3.33 -28.98 -21.74
N SER A 3 -3.06 -28.76 -20.44
CA SER A 3 -1.94 -29.32 -19.66
C SER A 3 -0.55 -29.50 -20.31
N LYS A 4 0.45 -28.79 -19.77
CA LYS A 4 1.82 -29.31 -19.58
C LYS A 4 2.42 -28.81 -18.25
N TYR A 5 2.03 -29.44 -17.15
CA TYR A 5 2.83 -29.43 -15.91
C TYR A 5 3.86 -30.56 -16.01
N ARG A 6 5.14 -30.23 -16.21
CA ARG A 6 6.24 -31.19 -16.08
C ARG A 6 6.48 -31.44 -14.60
N HIS A 7 6.29 -32.69 -14.19
CA HIS A 7 6.75 -33.20 -12.90
C HIS A 7 8.27 -33.32 -12.93
N SER A 8 8.97 -32.46 -12.20
CA SER A 8 10.32 -32.76 -11.71
C SER A 8 10.19 -33.26 -10.28
N GLN A 9 10.47 -34.55 -10.08
CA GLN A 9 10.66 -35.15 -8.77
C GLN A 9 11.82 -34.44 -8.07
N ILE A 10 11.52 -33.60 -7.09
CA ILE A 10 12.51 -33.08 -6.15
C ILE A 10 12.59 -34.12 -5.03
N THR A 11 13.74 -34.78 -4.96
CA THR A 11 14.14 -35.63 -3.85
C THR A 11 14.08 -34.83 -2.55
N SER A 12 13.22 -35.27 -1.63
CA SER A 12 13.03 -34.67 -0.32
C SER A 12 14.30 -34.77 0.52
N ILE A 13 15.01 -33.65 0.69
CA ILE A 13 15.92 -33.47 1.81
C ILE A 13 15.06 -32.86 2.94
N ASN A 14 14.35 -33.71 3.68
CA ASN A 14 13.77 -33.36 4.96
C ASN A 14 14.90 -33.26 5.98
N GLN A 15 15.59 -32.11 5.99
CA GLN A 15 16.23 -31.60 7.20
C GLN A 15 15.34 -30.50 7.73
N THR A 16 14.42 -30.85 8.63
CA THR A 16 13.70 -29.91 9.48
C THR A 16 14.71 -29.28 10.43
N GLN A 17 15.45 -28.27 9.95
CA GLN A 17 16.13 -27.35 10.84
C GLN A 17 15.05 -26.53 11.54
N THR A 18 14.69 -26.93 12.76
CA THR A 18 13.87 -26.11 13.64
C THR A 18 14.71 -24.89 14.04
N ARG A 19 14.51 -23.75 13.36
CA ARG A 19 15.16 -22.50 13.76
C ARG A 19 14.62 -22.06 15.12
N LEU A 20 15.49 -21.48 15.95
CA LEU A 20 15.05 -20.85 17.20
C LEU A 20 14.08 -19.70 16.88
N LEU A 21 12.94 -19.69 17.57
CA LEU A 21 11.96 -18.62 17.46
C LEU A 21 12.53 -17.35 18.10
N ILE A 22 12.33 -16.21 17.44
CA ILE A 22 12.81 -14.93 17.97
C ILE A 22 11.97 -14.49 19.17
N CYS A 23 12.64 -13.96 20.18
CA CYS A 23 12.06 -13.11 21.23
C CYS A 23 13.06 -12.00 21.52
N LYS A 24 12.78 -10.79 21.04
CA LYS A 24 13.71 -9.65 21.10
C LYS A 24 12.96 -8.38 21.44
N GLU A 25 13.53 -7.61 22.35
CA GLU A 25 13.19 -6.21 22.54
C GLU A 25 14.05 -5.36 21.62
N PHE A 26 13.45 -4.37 20.96
CA PHE A 26 14.18 -3.35 20.20
C PHE A 26 13.52 -1.98 20.40
N THR A 27 14.35 -0.92 20.33
CA THR A 27 13.92 0.46 20.58
C THR A 27 14.20 1.34 19.37
N PRO A 28 13.19 1.57 18.50
CA PRO A 28 13.25 2.49 17.36
C PRO A 28 13.71 3.90 17.72
N ILE A 29 14.60 4.47 16.91
CA ILE A 29 14.97 5.88 17.03
C ILE A 29 13.81 6.73 16.47
N CYS A 30 12.99 7.27 17.37
CA CYS A 30 11.84 8.10 17.02
C CYS A 30 12.21 9.59 17.08
N GLY A 31 11.94 10.33 16.00
CA GLY A 31 12.13 11.78 15.96
C GLY A 31 10.99 12.53 16.65
N VAL A 32 10.99 13.86 16.50
CA VAL A 32 9.89 14.71 17.00
C VAL A 32 8.64 14.46 16.17
N GLU A 33 7.51 14.29 16.86
CA GLU A 33 6.21 14.12 16.20
C GLU A 33 5.89 15.33 15.30
N PRO A 34 5.57 15.13 14.02
CA PRO A 34 5.26 16.23 13.11
C PRO A 34 4.02 17.01 13.56
N SER A 35 4.11 18.34 13.57
CA SER A 35 2.95 19.19 13.86
C SER A 35 1.86 19.03 12.81
N THR A 36 0.61 18.98 13.25
CA THR A 36 -0.56 18.99 12.36
C THR A 36 -0.59 20.30 11.55
N PRO A 37 -0.66 20.23 10.21
CA PRO A 37 -0.78 21.42 9.37
C PRO A 37 -2.10 22.15 9.63
N ARG A 38 -2.05 23.48 9.64
CA ARG A 38 -3.24 24.33 9.64
C ARG A 38 -3.35 25.06 8.31
N ILE A 39 -4.53 25.02 7.71
CA ILE A 39 -4.84 25.70 6.46
C ILE A 39 -6.06 26.57 6.72
N ASP A 40 -5.89 27.88 6.57
CA ASP A 40 -6.93 28.86 6.85
C ASP A 40 -8.20 28.57 6.04
N GLY A 41 -9.35 28.68 6.70
CA GLY A 41 -10.66 28.44 6.08
C GLY A 41 -11.02 26.95 5.90
N THR A 42 -10.26 26.03 6.49
CA THR A 42 -10.55 24.58 6.44
C THR A 42 -10.79 24.00 7.83
N LEU A 43 -11.48 22.85 7.89
CA LEU A 43 -11.64 22.09 9.13
C LEU A 43 -10.28 21.59 9.61
N GLU A 44 -10.08 21.50 10.92
CA GLU A 44 -8.95 20.79 11.52
C GLU A 44 -8.88 19.34 11.01
N LEU A 45 -7.68 18.78 10.92
CA LEU A 45 -7.41 17.50 10.25
C LEU A 45 -8.33 16.36 10.73
N GLU A 46 -8.44 16.17 12.04
CA GLU A 46 -9.27 15.12 12.62
C GLU A 46 -10.76 15.30 12.28
N ASN A 47 -11.23 16.55 12.35
CA ASN A 47 -12.62 16.88 12.02
C ASN A 47 -12.91 16.65 10.54
N LEU A 48 -12.00 17.05 9.65
CA LEU A 48 -12.15 16.81 8.21
C LEU A 48 -12.22 15.31 7.92
N PHE A 49 -11.26 14.53 8.41
CA PHE A 49 -11.22 13.09 8.18
C PHE A 49 -12.44 12.38 8.79
N SER A 50 -12.90 12.82 9.95
CA SER A 50 -14.10 12.27 10.57
C SER A 50 -15.36 12.51 9.72
N ASN A 51 -15.49 13.68 9.10
CA ASN A 51 -16.60 14.01 8.20
C ASN A 51 -16.51 13.28 6.84
N LEU A 52 -15.29 12.94 6.41
CA LEU A 52 -15.09 12.15 5.20
C LEU A 52 -15.32 10.65 5.41
N ALA A 53 -15.13 10.15 6.62
CA ALA A 53 -15.22 8.73 6.94
C ALA A 53 -16.52 8.09 6.41
N ILE A 54 -16.39 6.98 5.70
CA ILE A 54 -17.53 6.15 5.33
C ILE A 54 -17.67 5.08 6.41
N GLU A 55 -18.67 5.24 7.27
CA GLU A 55 -18.92 4.38 8.43
C GLU A 55 -20.01 3.35 8.12
N SER A 56 -19.81 2.11 8.58
CA SER A 56 -20.80 1.04 8.44
C SER A 56 -20.69 0.02 9.57
N THR A 57 -21.84 -0.45 10.05
CA THR A 57 -21.97 -1.60 10.97
C THR A 57 -22.04 -2.94 10.22
N SER A 58 -22.04 -2.91 8.89
CA SER A 58 -22.11 -4.08 8.02
C SER A 58 -20.83 -4.23 7.19
N LYS A 59 -20.53 -5.47 6.78
CA LYS A 59 -19.39 -5.81 5.94
C LYS A 59 -19.38 -5.05 4.62
N PHE A 60 -18.23 -4.49 4.26
CA PHE A 60 -17.97 -3.83 2.98
C PHE A 60 -16.52 -4.05 2.53
N SER A 61 -16.28 -3.94 1.22
CA SER A 61 -14.96 -4.10 0.61
C SER A 61 -14.23 -2.77 0.49
N TYR A 62 -12.91 -2.81 0.53
CA TYR A 62 -12.04 -1.65 0.34
C TYR A 62 -10.75 -2.03 -0.38
N VAL A 63 -10.09 -1.03 -0.95
CA VAL A 63 -8.79 -1.18 -1.60
C VAL A 63 -7.93 0.06 -1.37
N PHE A 64 -6.64 -0.14 -1.15
CA PHE A 64 -5.60 0.89 -1.09
C PHE A 64 -4.45 0.48 -1.99
N SER A 65 -3.67 1.44 -2.49
CA SER A 65 -2.43 1.18 -3.22
C SER A 65 -1.26 1.83 -2.52
N ASP A 66 -0.09 1.20 -2.64
CA ASP A 66 1.19 1.78 -2.23
C ASP A 66 1.73 2.78 -3.25
N GLY A 67 1.11 2.92 -4.43
CA GLY A 67 1.56 3.79 -5.51
C GLY A 67 2.88 3.39 -6.16
N VAL A 68 3.39 2.19 -5.89
CA VAL A 68 4.61 1.60 -6.45
C VAL A 68 4.23 0.47 -7.39
N ASP A 69 3.92 -0.70 -6.84
CA ASP A 69 3.59 -1.92 -7.57
C ASP A 69 2.57 -2.79 -6.83
N GLY A 70 2.08 -2.34 -5.68
CA GLY A 70 1.22 -3.13 -4.81
C GLY A 70 -0.08 -2.45 -4.41
N TYR A 71 -1.01 -3.29 -3.96
CA TYR A 71 -2.29 -2.85 -3.43
C TYR A 71 -2.75 -3.77 -2.30
N TYR A 72 -3.41 -3.18 -1.30
CA TYR A 72 -4.12 -3.93 -0.28
C TYR A 72 -5.59 -3.99 -0.64
N GLN A 73 -6.12 -5.18 -0.86
CA GLN A 73 -7.56 -5.38 -1.06
C GLN A 73 -8.10 -6.24 0.08
N GLY A 74 -9.22 -5.83 0.68
CA GLY A 74 -9.86 -6.57 1.75
C GLY A 74 -11.33 -6.22 1.96
N HIS A 75 -11.89 -6.75 3.03
CA HIS A 75 -13.22 -6.40 3.50
C HIS A 75 -13.24 -6.27 5.03
N THR A 76 -14.19 -5.52 5.55
CA THR A 76 -14.36 -5.33 7.01
C THR A 76 -14.97 -6.57 7.68
N TYR A 77 -14.93 -6.62 9.02
CA TYR A 77 -15.56 -7.67 9.85
C TYR A 77 -15.08 -9.10 9.56
N GLY A 78 -13.77 -9.29 9.39
CA GLY A 78 -13.20 -10.62 9.20
C GLY A 78 -11.68 -10.64 9.35
N PHE A 79 -11.15 -11.80 9.73
CA PHE A 79 -9.71 -12.06 9.76
C PHE A 79 -9.29 -12.93 8.57
N SER A 80 -9.76 -14.17 8.52
CA SER A 80 -9.34 -15.12 7.49
C SER A 80 -9.84 -14.72 6.11
N SER A 81 -8.95 -14.78 5.09
CA SER A 81 -9.25 -14.43 3.70
C SER A 81 -9.90 -13.05 3.53
N SER A 82 -9.61 -12.13 4.46
CA SER A 82 -10.31 -10.85 4.60
C SER A 82 -9.45 -9.64 4.20
N GLY A 83 -8.21 -9.86 3.75
CA GLY A 83 -7.46 -8.85 3.04
C GLY A 83 -5.97 -9.15 2.94
N ASN A 84 -5.38 -8.85 1.77
CA ASN A 84 -3.97 -9.12 1.49
C ASN A 84 -3.33 -7.91 0.81
N TYR A 85 -2.11 -7.58 1.22
CA TYR A 85 -1.22 -6.69 0.48
C TYR A 85 -0.56 -7.47 -0.66
N ARG A 86 -1.01 -7.23 -1.89
CA ARG A 86 -0.55 -7.90 -3.10
C ARG A 86 0.47 -7.05 -3.84
N HIS A 87 1.57 -7.67 -4.24
CA HIS A 87 2.62 -7.12 -5.13
C HIS A 87 3.06 -8.22 -6.11
N SER A 88 4.11 -7.97 -6.92
CA SER A 88 4.54 -8.89 -7.99
C SER A 88 4.80 -10.34 -7.54
N GLN A 89 5.30 -10.53 -6.30
CA GLN A 89 5.61 -11.83 -5.68
C GLN A 89 4.43 -12.49 -4.94
N GLY A 90 3.20 -12.01 -5.14
CA GLY A 90 2.06 -12.48 -4.38
C GLY A 90 1.80 -11.56 -3.17
N TRP A 91 1.85 -12.09 -1.95
CA TRP A 91 1.56 -11.30 -0.74
C TRP A 91 2.32 -11.81 0.48
N TYR A 92 2.81 -10.89 1.31
CA TYR A 92 3.45 -11.18 2.60
C TYR A 92 2.64 -10.71 3.81
N LEU A 93 1.73 -9.76 3.64
CA LEU A 93 0.91 -9.21 4.73
C LEU A 93 -0.56 -9.42 4.44
N GLY A 94 -1.26 -10.07 5.37
CA GLY A 94 -2.69 -10.31 5.37
C GLY A 94 -3.43 -9.36 6.31
N GLN A 95 -4.35 -9.90 7.10
CA GLN A 95 -5.04 -9.17 8.15
C GLN A 95 -4.26 -9.06 9.46
N PHE A 96 -4.80 -8.18 10.30
CA PHE A 96 -4.44 -7.86 11.66
C PHE A 96 -5.16 -8.48 12.85
N ALA A 97 -4.51 -8.91 13.93
CA ALA A 97 -5.11 -8.86 15.26
C ALA A 97 -4.46 -7.80 16.14
N SER A 98 -5.27 -7.06 16.90
CA SER A 98 -4.81 -6.15 17.95
C SER A 98 -5.26 -6.65 19.33
N PHE A 99 -4.53 -6.26 20.36
CA PHE A 99 -4.76 -6.68 21.74
C PHE A 99 -4.65 -5.50 22.71
N VAL A 100 -5.52 -5.50 23.72
CA VAL A 100 -5.50 -4.57 24.86
C VAL A 100 -5.46 -5.39 26.14
N ASN A 101 -4.40 -5.25 26.93
CA ASN A 101 -4.12 -6.06 28.12
C ASN A 101 -4.23 -7.58 27.86
N GLY A 102 -3.70 -8.03 26.72
CA GLY A 102 -3.75 -9.43 26.29
C GLY A 102 -5.12 -9.91 25.77
N ASN A 103 -6.18 -9.10 25.88
CA ASN A 103 -7.48 -9.43 25.28
C ASN A 103 -7.48 -9.04 23.81
N ILE A 104 -7.85 -10.00 22.95
CA ILE A 104 -7.95 -9.74 21.51
C ILE A 104 -9.15 -8.83 21.21
N ASN A 105 -8.94 -7.88 20.31
CA ASN A 105 -10.00 -7.20 19.61
C ASN A 105 -10.53 -8.09 18.48
N ASP A 106 -11.62 -8.82 18.74
CA ASP A 106 -12.25 -9.65 17.70
C ASP A 106 -12.93 -8.77 16.65
N LYS A 107 -12.28 -8.67 15.48
CA LYS A 107 -12.73 -7.87 14.33
C LYS A 107 -14.13 -8.23 13.84
N THR A 108 -14.58 -9.46 14.05
CA THR A 108 -15.95 -9.89 13.69
C THR A 108 -17.01 -9.29 14.62
N GLN A 109 -16.60 -8.83 15.80
CA GLN A 109 -17.43 -8.20 16.83
C GLN A 109 -17.15 -6.70 16.98
N ALA A 110 -16.45 -6.09 16.02
CA ALA A 110 -16.27 -4.64 16.00
C ALA A 110 -17.64 -3.95 16.02
N SER A 111 -17.75 -2.86 16.79
CA SER A 111 -19.01 -2.09 16.89
C SER A 111 -19.33 -1.34 15.60
N LYS A 112 -18.29 -0.91 14.90
CA LYS A 112 -18.35 -0.24 13.60
C LYS A 112 -17.00 -0.34 12.89
N ALA A 113 -17.03 -0.16 11.56
CA ALA A 113 -15.86 0.00 10.73
C ALA A 113 -15.95 1.31 9.94
N ARG A 114 -14.83 2.01 9.77
CA ARG A 114 -14.77 3.30 9.07
C ARG A 114 -13.69 3.24 8.00
N LEU A 115 -14.10 3.46 6.74
CA LEU A 115 -13.16 3.75 5.67
C LEU A 115 -12.74 5.22 5.79
N MET A 116 -11.49 5.42 6.21
CA MET A 116 -10.87 6.72 6.39
C MET A 116 -10.07 7.09 5.13
N PRO A 117 -9.78 8.38 4.90
CA PRO A 117 -8.90 8.81 3.82
C PRO A 117 -7.52 8.13 3.81
N PHE A 118 -7.03 7.74 5.00
CA PHE A 118 -5.69 7.18 5.19
C PHE A 118 -5.68 5.65 5.44
N GLY A 119 -6.83 5.00 5.58
CA GLY A 119 -6.86 3.60 6.00
C GLY A 119 -8.25 3.09 6.38
N ILE A 120 -8.28 1.89 6.95
CA ILE A 120 -9.50 1.26 7.45
C ILE A 120 -9.43 1.12 8.97
N GLU A 121 -10.46 1.57 9.67
CA GLU A 121 -10.58 1.44 11.12
C GLU A 121 -11.63 0.40 11.53
N HIS A 122 -11.37 -0.29 12.65
CA HIS A 122 -12.36 -1.06 13.40
C HIS A 122 -12.40 -0.58 14.85
N HIS A 123 -13.61 -0.36 15.36
CA HIS A 123 -13.85 0.26 16.68
C HIS A 123 -14.42 -0.76 17.67
N TYR A 124 -13.86 -0.82 18.87
CA TYR A 124 -14.18 -1.83 19.88
C TYR A 124 -14.64 -1.18 21.18
N VAL A 125 -15.92 -1.40 21.53
CA VAL A 125 -16.51 -0.88 22.78
C VAL A 125 -15.92 -1.60 23.99
N GLY A 126 -15.80 -2.93 23.95
CA GLY A 126 -15.37 -3.73 25.09
C GLY A 126 -13.96 -3.41 25.61
N THR A 127 -13.05 -3.03 24.72
CA THR A 127 -11.67 -2.62 25.05
C THR A 127 -11.45 -1.11 24.99
N SER A 128 -12.49 -0.34 24.62
CA SER A 128 -12.41 1.12 24.41
C SER A 128 -11.21 1.51 23.53
N SER A 129 -11.12 0.86 22.36
CA SER A 129 -9.98 0.98 21.46
C SER A 129 -10.37 0.99 19.98
N VAL A 130 -9.46 1.47 19.15
CA VAL A 130 -9.60 1.54 17.69
C VAL A 130 -8.32 1.03 17.05
N GLU A 131 -8.46 0.08 16.14
CA GLU A 131 -7.34 -0.37 15.30
C GLU A 131 -7.43 0.24 13.90
N CYS A 132 -6.30 0.41 13.22
CA CYS A 132 -6.25 0.91 11.85
C CYS A 132 -5.18 0.20 11.00
N LEU A 133 -5.55 -0.19 9.78
CA LEU A 133 -4.60 -0.56 8.72
C LEU A 133 -4.48 0.59 7.72
N SER A 134 -3.25 0.99 7.41
CA SER A 134 -2.92 1.97 6.38
C SER A 134 -1.87 1.41 5.43
N LEU A 135 -2.04 1.65 4.13
CA LEU A 135 -1.00 1.42 3.12
C LEU A 135 -0.56 2.79 2.60
N LEU A 136 0.70 3.15 2.84
CA LEU A 136 1.21 4.49 2.59
C LEU A 136 1.62 4.63 1.11
N GLN A 137 1.09 5.63 0.41
CA GLN A 137 1.42 5.87 -0.99
C GLN A 137 2.87 6.36 -1.19
N GLY A 138 3.47 5.95 -2.30
CA GLY A 138 4.84 6.27 -2.74
C GLY A 138 5.92 5.28 -2.25
N GLN A 139 5.55 4.27 -1.46
CA GLN A 139 6.49 3.34 -0.85
C GLN A 139 5.79 2.06 -0.44
N ARG A 140 6.49 0.92 -0.45
CA ARG A 140 5.98 -0.37 0.00
C ARG A 140 5.95 -0.44 1.53
N LEU A 141 5.09 0.38 2.16
CA LEU A 141 5.01 0.55 3.61
C LEU A 141 3.57 0.40 4.10
N ALA A 142 3.33 -0.61 4.93
CA ALA A 142 2.09 -0.77 5.68
C ALA A 142 2.26 -0.32 7.13
N CYS A 143 1.22 0.33 7.68
CA CYS A 143 1.15 0.70 9.10
C CYS A 143 -0.03 -0.02 9.75
N LEU A 144 0.24 -0.67 10.88
CA LEU A 144 -0.78 -1.28 11.73
C LEU A 144 -0.81 -0.50 13.04
N THR A 145 -1.97 0.04 13.39
CA THR A 145 -2.13 0.89 14.58
C THR A 145 -3.17 0.31 15.51
N ILE A 146 -2.94 0.42 16.81
CA ILE A 146 -3.96 0.27 17.85
C ILE A 146 -3.88 1.48 18.77
N THR A 147 -5.02 2.12 19.03
CA THR A 147 -5.17 3.26 19.93
C THR A 147 -6.21 2.92 21.00
N SER A 148 -5.89 3.17 22.28
CA SER A 148 -6.79 3.00 23.42
C SER A 148 -7.07 4.34 24.10
N GLU A 149 -8.24 4.45 24.75
CA GLU A 149 -8.64 5.67 25.46
C GLU A 149 -7.69 6.03 26.62
N SER A 150 -7.14 5.02 27.29
CA SER A 150 -6.18 5.17 28.40
C SER A 150 -4.89 4.38 28.12
N LYS A 151 -3.84 4.64 28.91
CA LYS A 151 -2.57 3.89 28.79
C LYS A 151 -2.79 2.44 29.22
N GLN A 152 -2.51 1.51 28.31
CA GLN A 152 -2.69 0.07 28.51
C GLN A 152 -1.52 -0.70 27.90
N SER A 153 -1.42 -1.99 28.18
CA SER A 153 -0.52 -2.87 27.42
C SER A 153 -1.15 -3.15 26.05
N LEU A 154 -0.47 -2.75 24.98
CA LEU A 154 -0.96 -2.92 23.61
C LEU A 154 -0.09 -3.91 22.85
N ALA A 155 -0.71 -4.74 22.00
CA ALA A 155 0.02 -5.62 21.10
C ALA A 155 -0.67 -5.76 19.74
N ILE A 156 0.11 -6.13 18.72
CA ILE A 156 -0.35 -6.40 17.35
C ILE A 156 0.27 -7.72 16.90
N LEU A 157 -0.54 -8.56 16.25
CA LEU A 157 -0.13 -9.77 15.54
C LEU A 157 -0.57 -9.66 14.08
N PRO A 158 0.35 -9.36 13.14
CA PRO A 158 0.06 -9.39 11.72
C PRO A 158 -0.01 -10.83 11.20
N GLU A 159 -0.93 -11.09 10.27
CA GLU A 159 -0.90 -12.27 9.42
C GLU A 159 0.25 -12.11 8.42
N LEU A 160 1.35 -12.82 8.68
CA LEU A 160 2.51 -12.84 7.81
C LEU A 160 2.51 -14.12 6.97
N ASN A 161 2.47 -13.98 5.65
CA ASN A 161 2.66 -15.09 4.72
C ASN A 161 4.15 -15.36 4.48
N ILE A 162 4.87 -15.61 5.58
CA ILE A 162 6.30 -15.87 5.60
C ILE A 162 6.49 -17.24 6.21
N LEU A 163 7.02 -18.20 5.43
CA LEU A 163 7.28 -19.54 5.94
C LEU A 163 8.39 -19.51 6.99
N VAL A 164 8.19 -20.17 8.12
CA VAL A 164 9.21 -20.27 9.18
C VAL A 164 10.50 -20.89 8.63
N ASN A 165 10.40 -21.98 7.88
CA ASN A 165 11.56 -22.72 7.37
C ASN A 165 12.20 -22.10 6.11
N ALA A 166 11.56 -21.10 5.50
CA ALA A 166 12.10 -20.39 4.33
C ALA A 166 12.32 -18.90 4.63
N SER A 167 12.53 -18.55 5.90
CA SER A 167 12.86 -17.20 6.32
C SER A 167 14.01 -17.18 7.31
N LYS A 168 14.78 -16.09 7.26
CA LYS A 168 15.88 -15.82 8.18
C LYS A 168 15.62 -14.47 8.86
N PRO A 169 15.17 -14.48 10.12
CA PRO A 169 15.00 -13.24 10.83
C PRO A 169 16.30 -12.78 11.50
N GLU A 170 16.46 -11.47 11.63
CA GLU A 170 17.61 -10.83 12.26
C GLU A 170 17.14 -9.53 12.92
N CYS A 171 17.65 -9.23 14.11
CA CYS A 171 17.45 -7.94 14.76
C CYS A 171 18.72 -7.12 14.52
N ILE A 172 18.60 -6.01 13.81
CA ILE A 172 19.71 -5.10 13.49
C ILE A 172 19.34 -3.75 14.06
N ASP A 173 20.10 -3.33 15.07
CA ASP A 173 19.88 -2.11 15.83
C ASP A 173 18.43 -2.02 16.35
N ASP A 174 17.61 -1.21 15.70
CA ASP A 174 16.27 -0.84 16.09
C ASP A 174 15.18 -1.36 15.13
N VAL A 175 15.55 -2.36 14.31
CA VAL A 175 14.68 -3.02 13.32
C VAL A 175 14.78 -4.54 13.43
N LEU A 176 13.62 -5.20 13.37
CA LEU A 176 13.52 -6.63 13.11
C LEU A 176 13.30 -6.85 11.61
N ILE A 177 14.17 -7.61 10.95
CA ILE A 177 14.07 -7.89 9.52
C ILE A 177 13.92 -9.37 9.25
N TYR A 178 13.01 -9.73 8.34
CA TYR A 178 12.89 -11.07 7.76
C TYR A 178 13.44 -11.05 6.34
N GLU A 179 14.43 -11.89 6.07
CA GLU A 179 14.80 -12.27 4.71
C GLU A 179 14.00 -13.51 4.31
N VAL A 180 13.27 -13.43 3.21
CA VAL A 180 12.53 -14.55 2.63
C VAL A 180 13.39 -15.20 1.55
N ASN A 181 13.56 -16.52 1.67
CA ASN A 181 14.28 -17.34 0.73
C ASN A 181 13.29 -17.93 -0.28
N ASP A 182 13.14 -17.28 -1.43
CA ASP A 182 12.50 -17.88 -2.59
C ASP A 182 13.56 -18.19 -3.65
N ALA A 183 13.63 -19.45 -4.08
CA ALA A 183 14.54 -19.90 -5.12
C ALA A 183 14.22 -19.28 -6.49
N ASN A 184 13.04 -18.68 -6.65
CA ASN A 184 12.57 -18.07 -7.89
C ASN A 184 12.48 -16.53 -7.84
N SER A 185 12.92 -15.87 -6.76
CA SER A 185 12.79 -14.40 -6.64
C SER A 185 13.64 -13.68 -7.70
N VAL A 186 13.05 -12.76 -8.45
CA VAL A 186 13.78 -11.84 -9.32
C VAL A 186 14.34 -10.68 -8.49
N SER A 187 15.46 -10.09 -8.90
CA SER A 187 16.21 -9.11 -8.10
C SER A 187 15.46 -7.82 -7.73
N GLU A 188 14.40 -7.46 -8.46
CA GLU A 188 13.64 -6.21 -8.24
C GLU A 188 12.45 -6.40 -7.27
N GLU A 189 12.18 -7.63 -6.86
CA GLU A 189 10.96 -7.95 -6.12
C GLU A 189 11.18 -7.96 -4.61
N PRO A 190 10.15 -7.59 -3.82
CA PRO A 190 10.28 -7.58 -2.36
C PRO A 190 10.62 -8.97 -1.82
N ARG A 191 11.65 -9.04 -0.97
CA ARG A 191 12.04 -10.27 -0.26
C ARG A 191 12.52 -10.01 1.17
N PHE A 192 12.66 -8.76 1.55
CA PHE A 192 12.98 -8.31 2.89
C PHE A 192 11.78 -7.61 3.48
N ILE A 193 11.37 -8.02 4.68
CA ILE A 193 10.30 -7.40 5.45
C ILE A 193 10.93 -6.85 6.72
N ALA A 194 11.17 -5.54 6.73
CA ALA A 194 11.73 -4.82 7.87
C ALA A 194 10.60 -4.23 8.72
N ILE A 195 10.70 -4.43 10.03
CA ILE A 195 9.68 -4.09 11.02
C ILE A 195 10.28 -3.13 12.03
N SER A 196 9.65 -1.97 12.20
CA SER A 196 9.93 -1.00 13.26
C SER A 196 8.63 -0.57 13.95
N ALA A 197 8.73 0.32 14.93
CA ALA A 197 7.58 0.80 15.69
C ALA A 197 7.76 2.28 16.10
N ASN A 198 6.70 2.90 16.61
CA ASN A 198 6.76 4.28 17.13
C ASN A 198 7.31 4.39 18.56
N GLN A 199 7.72 3.27 19.17
CA GLN A 199 8.25 3.18 20.53
C GLN A 199 8.97 1.84 20.72
N SER A 200 9.58 1.64 21.89
CA SER A 200 10.17 0.35 22.28
C SER A 200 9.12 -0.77 22.33
N VAL A 201 9.47 -1.93 21.77
CA VAL A 201 8.58 -3.10 21.65
C VAL A 201 9.31 -4.41 21.89
N ILE A 202 8.57 -5.41 22.33
CA ILE A 202 8.99 -6.82 22.36
C ILE A 202 8.35 -7.53 21.18
N ALA A 203 9.18 -8.08 20.29
CA ALA A 203 8.77 -8.91 19.17
C ALA A 203 9.09 -10.39 19.49
N LYS A 204 8.02 -11.20 19.57
CA LYS A 204 8.09 -12.63 19.90
C LYS A 204 7.41 -13.45 18.81
N GLU A 205 8.16 -14.33 18.17
CA GLU A 205 7.58 -15.41 17.37
C GLU A 205 6.94 -16.44 18.31
N MET A 206 5.63 -16.56 18.20
CA MET A 206 4.80 -17.43 19.01
C MET A 206 4.87 -18.86 18.50
N ALA A 207 5.06 -19.81 19.41
CA ALA A 207 4.84 -21.21 19.08
C ALA A 207 3.35 -21.46 18.78
N THR A 208 3.06 -22.53 18.02
CA THR A 208 1.70 -22.82 17.55
C THR A 208 0.70 -23.01 18.69
N ASP A 209 1.12 -23.61 19.79
CA ASP A 209 0.33 -23.80 21.01
C ASP A 209 0.08 -22.48 21.75
N GLU A 210 1.09 -21.61 21.87
CA GLU A 210 0.98 -20.32 22.56
C GLU A 210 -0.05 -19.36 21.92
N CYS A 211 -0.32 -19.53 20.62
CA CYS A 211 -1.26 -18.69 19.88
C CYS A 211 -2.38 -19.48 19.21
N ALA A 212 -2.70 -20.69 19.69
CA ALA A 212 -3.65 -21.59 19.03
C ALA A 212 -5.05 -20.97 18.84
N THR A 213 -5.60 -20.33 19.88
CA THR A 213 -6.92 -19.68 19.82
C THR A 213 -6.94 -18.54 18.81
N THR A 214 -5.95 -17.65 18.88
CA THR A 214 -5.79 -16.53 17.94
C THR A 214 -5.58 -17.04 16.52
N SER A 215 -4.72 -18.04 16.33
CA SER A 215 -4.42 -18.63 15.02
C SER A 215 -5.67 -19.22 14.39
N LYS A 216 -6.49 -19.94 15.18
CA LYS A 216 -7.76 -20.49 14.71
C LYS A 216 -8.75 -19.40 14.30
N LEU A 217 -8.89 -18.35 15.13
CA LEU A 217 -9.79 -17.23 14.83
C LEU A 217 -9.37 -16.47 13.57
N MET A 218 -8.07 -16.28 13.39
CA MET A 218 -7.51 -15.58 12.23
C MET A 218 -7.38 -16.46 10.98
N GLY A 219 -7.38 -17.80 11.14
CA GLY A 219 -7.09 -18.74 10.07
C GLY A 219 -5.60 -18.74 9.67
N LEU A 220 -4.68 -18.54 10.62
CA LEU A 220 -3.24 -18.52 10.36
C LEU A 220 -2.71 -19.92 10.05
N SER A 221 -1.79 -20.01 9.09
CA SER A 221 -1.07 -21.27 8.80
C SER A 221 -0.05 -21.59 9.88
N ASP A 222 0.06 -22.86 10.25
CA ASP A 222 1.08 -23.35 11.18
C ASP A 222 2.50 -23.31 10.61
N SER A 223 2.64 -23.30 9.28
CA SER A 223 3.93 -23.18 8.61
C SER A 223 4.49 -21.76 8.60
N ASN A 224 3.66 -20.77 8.93
CA ASN A 224 3.98 -19.36 8.77
C ASN A 224 4.42 -18.73 10.09
N VAL A 225 5.18 -17.63 9.98
CA VAL A 225 5.63 -16.81 11.11
C VAL A 225 4.42 -16.21 11.82
N LYS A 226 4.39 -16.38 13.15
CA LYS A 226 3.35 -15.82 14.03
C LYS A 226 4.02 -14.84 14.99
N LEU A 227 4.20 -13.59 14.54
CA LEU A 227 4.96 -12.59 15.27
C LEU A 227 4.04 -11.72 16.14
N MET A 228 4.11 -11.86 17.45
CA MET A 228 3.46 -10.93 18.38
C MET A 228 4.40 -9.76 18.68
N ILE A 229 3.91 -8.53 18.47
CA ILE A 229 4.67 -7.30 18.76
C ILE A 229 3.93 -6.51 19.83
N SER A 230 4.53 -6.36 21.00
CA SER A 230 3.91 -5.75 22.19
C SER A 230 4.66 -4.51 22.64
N SER A 231 3.96 -3.50 23.14
CA SER A 231 4.62 -2.36 23.79
C SER A 231 5.35 -2.81 25.06
N THR A 232 6.56 -2.30 25.30
CA THR A 232 7.30 -2.57 26.55
C THR A 232 6.65 -1.90 27.76
N GLU A 233 6.12 -0.69 27.54
CA GLU A 233 5.44 0.11 28.55
C GLU A 233 3.96 0.27 28.24
N SER A 234 3.17 0.66 29.24
CA SER A 234 1.77 1.03 29.03
C SER A 234 1.66 2.31 28.21
N THR A 235 0.89 2.25 27.12
CA THR A 235 0.78 3.32 26.12
C THR A 235 -0.66 3.47 25.63
N GLN A 236 -0.99 4.64 25.08
CA GLN A 236 -2.30 4.88 24.45
C GLN A 236 -2.31 4.54 22.97
N LYS A 237 -1.14 4.41 22.33
CA LYS A 237 -1.03 4.21 20.90
C LYS A 237 0.21 3.41 20.57
N LEU A 238 0.02 2.32 19.83
CA LEU A 238 1.09 1.52 19.26
C LEU A 238 0.94 1.52 17.73
N VAL A 239 2.01 1.86 17.03
CA VAL A 239 2.10 1.84 15.56
C VAL A 239 3.25 0.92 15.19
N ILE A 240 2.97 -0.08 14.35
CA ILE A 240 3.94 -0.98 13.75
C ILE A 240 4.08 -0.63 12.26
N TYR A 241 5.32 -0.42 11.83
CA TYR A 241 5.69 -0.17 10.44
C TYR A 241 6.23 -1.45 9.83
N LEU A 242 5.65 -1.90 8.71
CA LEU A 242 6.15 -3.02 7.91
C LEU A 242 6.59 -2.50 6.55
N TYR A 243 7.90 -2.46 6.32
CA TYR A 243 8.51 -1.98 5.10
C TYR A 243 9.01 -3.17 4.26
N PHE A 244 8.60 -3.23 3.00
CA PHE A 244 8.88 -4.35 2.10
C PHE A 244 9.85 -3.91 1.02
N GLU A 245 10.98 -4.60 0.88
CA GLU A 245 11.95 -4.25 -0.17
C GLU A 245 12.73 -5.44 -0.74
N SER A 246 13.32 -5.21 -1.92
CA SER A 246 14.14 -6.17 -2.64
C SER A 246 15.56 -6.31 -2.07
N THR A 247 16.07 -5.25 -1.42
CA THR A 247 17.39 -5.23 -0.80
C THR A 247 17.30 -5.04 0.71
N LYS A 248 18.19 -5.73 1.44
CA LYS A 248 18.26 -5.67 2.90
C LYS A 248 18.48 -4.24 3.41
N THR A 249 19.41 -3.52 2.77
CA THR A 249 19.81 -2.17 3.18
C THR A 249 18.66 -1.18 3.06
N GLU A 250 17.95 -1.14 1.92
CA GLU A 250 16.83 -0.22 1.74
C GLU A 250 15.62 -0.61 2.61
N ALA A 251 15.40 -1.91 2.88
CA ALA A 251 14.37 -2.34 3.81
C ALA A 251 14.61 -1.81 5.23
N ILE A 252 15.83 -1.97 5.77
CA ILE A 252 16.21 -1.48 7.11
C ILE A 252 16.05 0.04 7.16
N LYS A 253 16.64 0.75 6.19
CA LYS A 253 16.59 2.21 6.11
C LYS A 253 15.15 2.72 6.01
N GLY A 254 14.31 2.09 5.21
CA GLY A 254 12.89 2.45 5.07
C GLY A 254 12.12 2.30 6.38
N ALA A 255 12.31 1.18 7.09
CA ALA A 255 11.70 0.96 8.40
C ALA A 255 12.20 1.95 9.47
N GLN A 256 13.50 2.26 9.49
CA GLN A 256 14.07 3.26 10.40
C GLN A 256 13.50 4.65 10.13
N LEU A 257 13.48 5.08 8.87
CA LEU A 257 12.89 6.36 8.47
C LEU A 257 11.40 6.43 8.78
N ALA A 258 10.68 5.32 8.69
CA ALA A 258 9.26 5.27 9.04
C ALA A 258 9.01 5.59 10.52
N ALA A 259 9.81 5.01 11.42
CA ALA A 259 9.76 5.29 12.84
C ALA A 259 10.28 6.70 13.17
N GLN A 260 11.44 7.07 12.63
CA GLN A 260 12.07 8.37 12.88
C GLN A 260 11.16 9.54 12.52
N ASN A 261 10.45 9.44 11.40
CA ASN A 261 9.64 10.53 10.88
C ASN A 261 8.15 10.44 11.24
N HIS A 262 7.73 9.39 11.98
CA HIS A 262 6.32 9.10 12.22
C HIS A 262 5.53 9.02 10.90
N ALA A 263 5.91 8.11 10.01
CA ALA A 263 5.45 8.08 8.62
C ALA A 263 3.92 8.10 8.46
N ASN A 264 3.17 7.47 9.36
CA ASN A 264 1.71 7.50 9.36
C ASN A 264 1.15 8.91 9.58
N ILE A 265 1.79 9.74 10.42
CA ILE A 265 1.39 11.13 10.68
C ILE A 265 1.74 12.01 9.47
N ILE A 266 2.94 11.83 8.90
CA ILE A 266 3.31 12.53 7.67
C ILE A 266 2.34 12.21 6.54
N PHE A 267 1.97 10.93 6.39
CA PHE A 267 1.01 10.50 5.38
C PHE A 267 -0.35 11.17 5.57
N GLN A 268 -0.90 11.15 6.78
CA GLN A 268 -2.14 11.84 7.11
C GLN A 268 -2.05 13.36 6.84
N ASN A 269 -0.96 14.01 7.22
CA ASN A 269 -0.73 15.42 6.95
C ASN A 269 -0.67 15.73 5.45
N ASN A 270 -0.07 14.85 4.65
CA ASN A 270 0.00 15.01 3.20
C ASN A 270 -1.37 14.82 2.54
N LEU A 271 -2.14 13.83 2.97
CA LEU A 271 -3.53 13.64 2.51
C LEU A 271 -4.41 14.82 2.88
N TYR A 272 -4.27 15.36 4.09
CA TYR A 272 -4.99 16.55 4.51
C TYR A 272 -4.67 17.74 3.60
N ARG A 273 -3.39 18.02 3.32
CA ARG A 273 -2.96 19.07 2.38
C ARG A 273 -3.51 18.84 0.97
N PHE A 274 -3.51 17.59 0.50
CA PHE A 274 -4.04 17.24 -0.82
C PHE A 274 -5.54 17.53 -0.93
N LEU A 275 -6.32 17.08 0.06
CA LEU A 275 -7.78 17.23 0.06
C LEU A 275 -8.22 18.69 0.23
N THR A 276 -7.52 19.46 1.06
CA THR A 276 -7.81 20.87 1.33
C THR A 276 -7.35 21.81 0.20
N ARG A 277 -6.33 21.41 -0.58
CA ARG A 277 -5.99 22.08 -1.85
C ARG A 277 -7.00 21.68 -2.92
N ASN A 278 -8.21 22.21 -2.82
CA ASN A 278 -9.29 22.05 -3.79
C ASN A 278 -9.68 23.43 -4.36
N TYR A 279 -9.81 23.50 -5.68
CA TYR A 279 -10.27 24.70 -6.37
C TYR A 279 -11.79 24.87 -6.35
N LEU A 280 -12.54 23.81 -6.02
CA LEU A 280 -13.99 23.81 -6.00
C LEU A 280 -14.54 23.51 -4.61
N TRP A 281 -15.23 24.50 -4.05
CA TRP A 281 -16.01 24.38 -2.83
C TRP A 281 -17.42 24.90 -3.10
N THR A 282 -18.41 24.12 -2.69
CA THR A 282 -19.82 24.45 -2.85
C THR A 282 -20.49 24.54 -1.48
N ASN A 283 -21.71 25.09 -1.43
CA ASN A 283 -22.55 25.04 -0.23
C ASN A 283 -23.20 23.66 -0.01
N ASP A 284 -23.01 22.71 -0.94
CA ASP A 284 -23.44 21.32 -0.82
C ASP A 284 -22.31 20.48 -0.21
N LEU A 285 -22.49 20.08 1.05
CA LEU A 285 -21.50 19.28 1.79
C LEU A 285 -21.35 17.86 1.24
N GLU A 286 -22.42 17.28 0.72
CA GLU A 286 -22.36 15.94 0.14
C GLU A 286 -21.59 15.96 -1.18
N TYR A 287 -21.83 16.98 -2.01
CA TYR A 287 -21.07 17.19 -3.23
C TYR A 287 -19.57 17.41 -2.95
N ASN A 288 -19.23 18.26 -1.98
CA ASN A 288 -17.84 18.48 -1.58
C ASN A 288 -17.18 17.18 -1.10
N ARG A 289 -17.89 16.38 -0.28
CA ARG A 289 -17.42 15.07 0.18
C ARG A 289 -17.22 14.11 -0.98
N ALA A 290 -18.14 14.06 -1.93
CA ALA A 290 -18.04 13.22 -3.12
C ALA A 290 -16.82 13.59 -3.97
N VAL A 291 -16.61 14.89 -4.25
CA VAL A 291 -15.44 15.39 -5.00
C VAL A 291 -14.13 15.03 -4.30
N MET A 292 -14.05 15.19 -2.97
CA MET A 292 -12.86 14.80 -2.21
C MET A 292 -12.56 13.30 -2.32
N TRP A 293 -13.59 12.46 -2.18
CA TRP A 293 -13.42 11.02 -2.34
C TRP A 293 -13.06 10.63 -3.76
N SER A 294 -13.66 11.25 -4.78
CA SER A 294 -13.29 11.00 -6.18
C SER A 294 -11.83 11.35 -6.45
N ARG A 295 -11.37 12.52 -5.97
CA ARG A 295 -9.97 12.96 -6.10
C ARG A 295 -9.00 12.05 -5.38
N LEU A 296 -9.37 11.55 -4.20
CA LEU A 296 -8.51 10.66 -3.41
C LEU A 296 -8.48 9.25 -3.99
N ALA A 297 -9.65 8.69 -4.30
CA ALA A 297 -9.77 7.33 -4.82
C ALA A 297 -9.07 7.17 -6.18
N SER A 298 -9.05 8.20 -7.03
CA SER A 298 -8.32 8.16 -8.29
C SER A 298 -6.81 7.98 -8.09
N ARG A 299 -6.25 8.47 -6.97
CA ARG A 299 -4.82 8.31 -6.64
C ARG A 299 -4.43 6.85 -6.40
N THR A 300 -5.37 6.00 -5.98
CA THR A 300 -5.16 4.56 -5.77
C THR A 300 -4.72 3.83 -7.03
N PHE A 301 -4.93 4.39 -8.21
CA PHE A 301 -4.57 3.76 -9.48
C PHE A 301 -3.22 4.22 -10.03
N VAL A 302 -2.66 5.32 -9.52
CA VAL A 302 -1.34 5.79 -9.95
C VAL A 302 -0.27 4.84 -9.40
N ASN A 303 0.66 4.42 -10.25
CA ASN A 303 1.69 3.44 -9.90
C ASN A 303 3.00 3.67 -10.67
N GLN A 304 4.03 2.90 -10.33
CA GLN A 304 5.37 2.92 -10.91
C GLN A 304 5.84 1.53 -11.41
N GLU A 305 4.95 0.53 -11.45
CA GLU A 305 5.32 -0.89 -11.65
C GLU A 305 6.05 -1.12 -12.98
N PHE A 306 5.63 -0.40 -14.03
CA PHE A 306 6.24 -0.46 -15.37
C PHE A 306 6.64 0.95 -15.84
N GLY A 307 7.19 1.73 -14.91
CA GLY A 307 7.30 3.19 -15.03
C GLY A 307 6.00 3.88 -14.61
N SER A 308 5.98 5.21 -14.63
CA SER A 308 4.79 5.98 -14.21
C SER A 308 3.57 5.65 -15.06
N GLY A 309 2.47 5.29 -14.41
CA GLY A 309 1.24 4.89 -15.08
C GLY A 309 0.01 4.97 -14.19
N ILE A 310 -1.14 4.64 -14.78
CA ILE A 310 -2.44 4.52 -14.10
C ILE A 310 -3.00 3.13 -14.41
N TRP A 311 -3.21 2.32 -13.39
CA TRP A 311 -3.88 1.03 -13.54
C TRP A 311 -5.34 1.22 -13.94
N ALA A 312 -5.84 0.38 -14.84
CA ALA A 312 -7.21 0.48 -15.34
C ALA A 312 -8.27 0.09 -14.30
N GLY A 313 -7.94 -0.76 -13.32
CA GLY A 313 -8.85 -1.03 -12.21
C GLY A 313 -8.43 -2.22 -11.34
N LEU A 314 -8.63 -2.12 -10.03
CA LEU A 314 -8.26 -3.18 -9.09
C LEU A 314 -9.49 -4.06 -8.74
N PRO A 315 -9.29 -5.37 -8.49
CA PRO A 315 -8.04 -6.13 -8.60
C PRO A 315 -7.79 -6.71 -10.01
N TRP A 316 -8.77 -6.65 -10.91
CA TRP A 316 -8.80 -7.46 -12.14
C TRP A 316 -7.99 -6.88 -13.31
N PHE A 317 -7.79 -5.56 -13.33
CA PHE A 317 -7.11 -4.83 -14.38
C PHE A 317 -5.93 -4.03 -13.81
N LYS A 318 -5.04 -4.74 -13.10
CA LYS A 318 -3.77 -4.22 -12.58
C LYS A 318 -2.72 -4.04 -13.70
N ASP A 319 -3.15 -3.47 -14.82
CA ASP A 319 -2.36 -3.20 -16.03
C ASP A 319 -2.56 -1.72 -16.40
N CYS A 320 -1.56 -1.13 -17.07
CA CYS A 320 -1.68 0.21 -17.61
C CYS A 320 -2.24 0.14 -19.04
N TRP A 321 -3.50 0.55 -19.23
CA TRP A 321 -4.12 0.64 -20.55
C TRP A 321 -4.00 2.07 -21.09
N GLY A 322 -3.50 2.24 -22.31
CA GLY A 322 -3.22 3.57 -22.88
C GLY A 322 -4.45 4.45 -22.93
N ARG A 323 -5.54 3.96 -23.55
CA ARG A 323 -6.82 4.70 -23.59
C ARG A 323 -7.29 5.10 -22.19
N ASP A 324 -7.35 4.15 -21.28
CA ASP A 324 -7.93 4.35 -19.94
C ASP A 324 -7.06 5.31 -19.11
N THR A 325 -5.73 5.20 -19.22
CA THR A 325 -4.75 6.12 -18.62
C THR A 325 -5.00 7.55 -19.09
N PHE A 326 -5.10 7.77 -20.41
CA PHE A 326 -5.23 9.11 -20.97
C PHE A 326 -6.64 9.69 -20.81
N ILE A 327 -7.68 8.88 -20.64
CA ILE A 327 -8.99 9.38 -20.17
C ILE A 327 -8.89 9.85 -18.71
N ALA A 328 -8.19 9.11 -17.85
CA ALA A 328 -8.14 9.38 -16.42
C ALA A 328 -7.14 10.50 -16.02
N LEU A 329 -6.08 10.72 -16.81
CA LEU A 329 -4.94 11.57 -16.44
C LEU A 329 -5.35 13.00 -16.00
N SER A 330 -6.29 13.59 -16.74
CA SER A 330 -6.84 14.92 -16.46
C SER A 330 -7.40 15.03 -15.04
N GLY A 331 -8.26 14.08 -14.63
CA GLY A 331 -8.92 14.09 -13.32
C GLY A 331 -8.03 13.56 -12.19
N THR A 332 -7.14 12.62 -12.49
CA THR A 332 -6.28 11.98 -11.49
C THR A 332 -5.07 12.85 -11.10
N SER A 333 -4.47 13.55 -12.08
CA SER A 333 -3.17 14.19 -11.90
C SER A 333 -3.18 15.66 -12.31
N LEU A 334 -3.65 16.02 -13.51
CA LEU A 334 -3.54 17.39 -14.04
C LEU A 334 -4.31 18.42 -13.19
N ILE A 335 -5.60 18.19 -12.93
CA ILE A 335 -6.44 19.13 -12.16
C ILE A 335 -5.97 19.26 -10.69
N ASN A 336 -5.25 18.24 -10.20
CA ASN A 336 -4.66 18.22 -8.86
C ASN A 336 -3.27 18.88 -8.81
N GLY A 337 -2.81 19.47 -9.92
CA GLY A 337 -1.51 20.14 -10.03
C GLY A 337 -0.31 19.18 -10.02
N GLN A 338 -0.51 17.89 -10.27
CA GLN A 338 0.55 16.88 -10.27
C GLN A 338 1.29 16.86 -11.61
N PHE A 339 1.78 18.02 -12.07
CA PHE A 339 2.39 18.16 -13.39
C PHE A 339 3.62 17.27 -13.63
N PRO A 340 4.57 17.12 -12.68
CA PRO A 340 5.70 16.21 -12.88
C PRO A 340 5.26 14.77 -13.11
N GLU A 341 4.25 14.31 -12.37
CA GLU A 341 3.68 12.97 -12.54
C GLU A 341 2.94 12.83 -13.87
N SER A 342 2.12 13.82 -14.23
CA SER A 342 1.42 13.82 -15.53
C SER A 342 2.39 13.74 -16.70
N ARG A 343 3.48 14.52 -16.66
CA ARG A 343 4.55 14.48 -17.64
C ARG A 343 5.19 13.09 -17.69
N ALA A 344 5.57 12.53 -16.53
CA ALA A 344 6.21 11.23 -16.46
C ALA A 344 5.32 10.10 -17.02
N ILE A 345 4.00 10.14 -16.78
CA ILE A 345 3.05 9.17 -17.36
C ILE A 345 3.03 9.27 -18.89
N ILE A 346 2.95 10.48 -19.43
CA ILE A 346 2.97 10.72 -20.88
C ILE A 346 4.30 10.24 -21.48
N GLU A 347 5.43 10.62 -20.89
CA GLU A 347 6.78 10.24 -21.33
C GLU A 347 6.98 8.72 -21.28
N ASN A 348 6.44 8.03 -20.27
CA ASN A 348 6.53 6.59 -20.18
C ASN A 348 5.88 5.91 -21.39
N PHE A 349 4.61 6.22 -21.69
CA PHE A 349 3.93 5.68 -22.89
C PHE A 349 4.60 6.12 -24.19
N ALA A 350 5.10 7.36 -24.26
CA ALA A 350 5.83 7.89 -25.41
C ALA A 350 7.11 7.09 -25.69
N SER A 351 7.85 6.73 -24.64
CA SER A 351 9.09 5.94 -24.75
C SER A 351 8.86 4.54 -25.32
N MET A 352 7.63 4.03 -25.17
CA MET A 352 7.19 2.72 -25.65
C MET A 352 6.46 2.79 -27.01
N GLN A 353 6.57 3.88 -27.77
CA GLN A 353 5.94 3.98 -29.10
C GLN A 353 6.50 2.89 -30.06
N MET A 354 5.64 2.32 -30.90
CA MET A 354 6.04 1.36 -31.94
C MET A 354 6.89 2.04 -33.02
N GLN A 355 8.19 1.75 -33.03
CA GLN A 355 9.15 2.36 -33.97
C GLN A 355 9.43 1.52 -35.22
N ASP A 356 8.98 0.26 -35.26
CA ASP A 356 9.15 -0.59 -36.44
C ASP A 356 8.27 -0.10 -37.60
N HIS A 357 8.91 0.47 -38.62
CA HIS A 357 8.27 1.03 -39.81
C HIS A 357 7.53 -0.01 -40.66
N THR A 358 7.80 -1.30 -40.46
CA THR A 358 7.12 -2.39 -41.16
C THR A 358 5.85 -2.86 -40.42
N SER A 359 5.68 -2.44 -39.17
CA SER A 359 4.52 -2.78 -38.35
C SER A 359 3.28 -2.02 -38.81
N VAL A 360 2.14 -2.72 -38.87
CA VAL A 360 0.82 -2.08 -39.06
C VAL A 360 0.44 -1.14 -37.91
N ASN A 361 1.16 -1.21 -36.79
CA ASN A 361 0.99 -0.37 -35.61
C ASN A 361 2.06 0.73 -35.51
N TYR A 362 2.88 0.96 -36.55
CA TYR A 362 3.90 2.01 -36.55
C TYR A 362 3.34 3.37 -36.07
N GLY A 363 4.06 4.03 -35.17
CA GLY A 363 3.66 5.31 -34.56
C GLY A 363 2.67 5.20 -33.40
N ARG A 364 2.07 4.03 -33.15
CA ARG A 364 1.14 3.85 -32.02
C ARG A 364 1.89 3.72 -30.69
N ILE A 365 1.32 4.31 -29.64
CA ILE A 365 1.69 3.97 -28.26
C ILE A 365 1.02 2.67 -27.81
N PRO A 366 1.46 2.09 -26.69
CA PRO A 366 0.83 0.90 -26.13
C PRO A 366 -0.68 1.05 -25.91
N ASN A 367 -1.43 0.03 -26.30
CA ASN A 367 -2.81 -0.16 -25.84
C ASN A 367 -2.82 -0.68 -24.40
N ARG A 368 -1.93 -1.62 -24.06
CA ARG A 368 -1.79 -2.17 -22.73
C ARG A 368 -0.34 -2.55 -22.44
N VAL A 369 0.10 -2.24 -21.23
CA VAL A 369 1.40 -2.61 -20.66
C VAL A 369 1.14 -3.49 -19.44
N THR A 370 1.46 -4.79 -19.57
CA THR A 370 1.38 -5.80 -18.50
C THR A 370 2.77 -6.15 -17.95
N SER A 371 3.82 -5.88 -18.73
CA SER A 371 5.23 -5.93 -18.30
C SER A 371 6.12 -5.21 -19.32
N LYS A 372 7.40 -5.06 -19.02
CA LYS A 372 8.38 -4.51 -19.99
C LYS A 372 8.54 -5.37 -21.25
N THR A 373 8.11 -6.63 -21.23
CA THR A 373 8.24 -7.58 -22.36
C THR A 373 6.91 -7.99 -22.97
N ASP A 374 5.78 -7.64 -22.36
CA ASP A 374 4.43 -7.92 -22.86
C ASP A 374 3.67 -6.60 -23.02
N ILE A 375 3.68 -6.10 -24.25
CA ILE A 375 3.07 -4.84 -24.65
C ILE A 375 2.27 -5.08 -25.94
N ILE A 376 1.01 -4.68 -25.94
CA ILE A 376 0.13 -4.78 -27.12
C ILE A 376 -0.24 -3.39 -27.63
N TYR A 377 -0.38 -3.26 -28.95
CA TYR A 377 -0.59 -1.97 -29.65
C TYR A 377 -1.91 -1.92 -30.43
N ASN A 378 -2.83 -2.85 -30.15
CA ASN A 378 -4.09 -3.05 -30.85
C ASN A 378 -5.19 -2.06 -30.40
N THR A 379 -4.89 -0.77 -30.40
CA THR A 379 -5.85 0.30 -30.09
C THR A 379 -6.12 1.17 -31.31
N THR A 380 -7.36 1.66 -31.42
CA THR A 380 -7.73 2.66 -32.44
C THR A 380 -7.65 4.07 -31.88
N ASP A 381 -7.94 4.25 -30.59
CA ASP A 381 -8.17 5.56 -29.96
C ASP A 381 -7.15 5.90 -28.86
N GLY A 382 -6.34 4.96 -28.38
CA GLY A 382 -5.34 5.21 -27.33
C GLY A 382 -4.32 6.30 -27.69
N THR A 383 -3.76 6.26 -28.90
CA THR A 383 -2.83 7.30 -29.37
C THR A 383 -3.51 8.67 -29.51
N PRO A 384 -4.69 8.82 -30.17
CA PRO A 384 -5.43 10.07 -30.14
C PRO A 384 -5.70 10.63 -28.74
N TRP A 385 -6.04 9.77 -27.76
CA TRP A 385 -6.23 10.20 -26.37
C TRP A 385 -4.94 10.75 -25.75
N MET A 386 -3.80 10.09 -25.97
CA MET A 386 -2.52 10.63 -25.51
C MET A 386 -2.22 12.00 -26.12
N ILE A 387 -2.46 12.19 -27.43
CA ILE A 387 -2.22 13.48 -28.09
C ILE A 387 -3.09 14.59 -27.46
N ARG A 388 -4.35 14.28 -27.12
CA ARG A 388 -5.22 15.19 -26.38
C ARG A 388 -4.63 15.51 -25.01
N GLU A 389 -4.19 14.52 -24.24
CA GLU A 389 -3.60 14.76 -22.92
C GLU A 389 -2.25 15.50 -22.96
N VAL A 390 -1.44 15.31 -23.99
CA VAL A 390 -0.23 16.12 -24.23
C VAL A 390 -0.62 17.59 -24.35
N MET A 391 -1.65 17.89 -25.14
CA MET A 391 -2.16 19.26 -25.30
C MET A 391 -2.70 19.81 -23.98
N GLU A 392 -3.50 19.04 -23.23
CA GLU A 392 -3.99 19.46 -21.91
C GLU A 392 -2.83 19.72 -20.93
N TYR A 393 -1.85 18.83 -20.85
CA TYR A 393 -0.66 19.04 -20.02
C TYR A 393 0.04 20.35 -20.35
N ILE A 394 0.28 20.63 -21.64
CA ILE A 394 0.92 21.87 -22.10
C ILE A 394 0.07 23.09 -21.73
N ASN A 395 -1.25 23.02 -21.91
CA ASN A 395 -2.16 24.12 -21.59
C ASN A 395 -2.22 24.41 -20.08
N TYR A 396 -2.22 23.38 -19.23
CA TYR A 396 -2.25 23.53 -17.77
C TYR A 396 -0.90 24.01 -17.20
N SER A 397 0.21 23.46 -17.71
CA SER A 397 1.55 23.68 -17.14
C SER A 397 2.31 24.85 -17.78
N GLY A 398 2.02 25.17 -19.05
CA GLY A 398 2.82 26.09 -19.84
C GLY A 398 4.21 25.55 -20.24
N ASP A 399 4.47 24.25 -20.12
CA ASP A 399 5.78 23.63 -20.38
C ASP A 399 6.11 23.55 -21.88
N ILE A 400 6.58 24.68 -22.44
CA ILE A 400 6.98 24.80 -23.85
C ILE A 400 8.21 23.94 -24.17
N ALA A 401 9.06 23.64 -23.19
CA ALA A 401 10.22 22.76 -23.41
C ALA A 401 9.73 21.34 -23.69
N PHE A 402 8.86 20.80 -22.83
CA PHE A 402 8.21 19.51 -23.06
C PHE A 402 7.46 19.46 -24.39
N ALA A 403 6.73 20.53 -24.75
CA ALA A 403 6.02 20.59 -26.03
C ALA A 403 6.95 20.36 -27.24
N LYS A 404 8.17 20.91 -27.21
CA LYS A 404 9.18 20.70 -28.26
C LYS A 404 9.73 19.28 -28.23
N ASP A 405 9.98 18.75 -27.03
CA ASP A 405 10.58 17.43 -26.83
C ASP A 405 9.62 16.30 -27.27
N ILE A 406 8.32 16.42 -26.98
CA ILE A 406 7.31 15.40 -27.29
C ILE A 406 6.82 15.46 -28.74
N TYR A 407 6.96 16.60 -29.43
CA TYR A 407 6.40 16.82 -30.77
C TYR A 407 6.85 15.79 -31.83
N PRO A 408 8.13 15.37 -31.90
CA PRO A 408 8.55 14.32 -32.84
C PRO A 408 7.83 12.99 -32.64
N ILE A 409 7.43 12.66 -31.42
CA ILE A 409 6.66 11.45 -31.09
C ILE A 409 5.21 11.62 -31.53
N VAL A 410 4.59 12.78 -31.25
CA VAL A 410 3.21 13.10 -31.66
C VAL A 410 3.05 13.16 -33.18
N LYS A 411 4.08 13.62 -33.90
CA LYS A 411 4.05 13.77 -35.37
C LYS A 411 4.10 12.42 -36.11
N ARG A 412 4.77 11.42 -35.51
CA ARG A 412 4.91 10.08 -36.07
C ARG A 412 3.58 9.34 -35.94
#